data_AF-A0A2N0VZZ8-F1
#
_entry.id   AF-A0A2N0VZZ8-F1
#
_cell.length_a   1.000
_cell.length_b   1.000
_cell.length_c   1.000
_cell.angle_alpha   90.00
_cell.angle_beta   90.00
_cell.angle_gamma   90.00
#
_symmetry.space_group_name_H-M   'P 1'
#
loop_
_entity.id
_entity.type
_entity.pdbx_description
1 polymer ?
#
loop_
_entity_poly.entity_id
_entity_poly.type
_entity_poly.pdbx_seq_one_letter_code
_entity_poly.pdbx_strand_id
1 'polypeptide(L)'
;MATDIATQASTAGGLRIHPQSGGLLQGEACHFYVSEGTQVVKISGTDTEVWGVVMNFTDGAPAGLTGDPQIQIEGYTATALPATETQDLVSYGYYYLDNAGQPLTAKQAQNIAQRTVVLPGMQILSRQDAISTVHLTRNEDIGGAINPPFIFTTPDVSFGNPLHPTVRSQQVLNIATLGAGGSQPVTRSLDAHLTALFSALFAQSFSGDSTLQINVTYLYTLADALTGMPVPLPVLVMPPMTVNVDGNDPSVTPLAQMISQLSSAVTDWAQAYQPSARGAQLVFEVTMMSNLTQNPMPLLDLTGLELPVEYIVPSLPSDH
;
A
#
# COMPACT_ATOMS: atom_id res chain seq x y z
N MET A 1 -18.06 -46.09 -32.72
CA MET A 1 -18.20 -44.64 -32.94
C MET A 1 -17.84 -43.97 -31.64
N ALA A 2 -16.64 -43.43 -31.54
CA ALA A 2 -16.19 -42.70 -30.35
C ALA A 2 -16.70 -41.27 -30.47
N THR A 3 -17.74 -40.94 -29.72
CA THR A 3 -18.27 -39.58 -29.64
C THR A 3 -17.24 -38.70 -28.96
N ASP A 4 -16.96 -37.54 -29.55
CA ASP A 4 -15.96 -36.59 -29.09
C ASP A 4 -16.26 -36.12 -27.66
N ILE A 5 -15.44 -36.58 -26.73
CA ILE A 5 -15.50 -36.31 -25.29
C ILE A 5 -15.45 -34.79 -25.02
N ALA A 6 -14.81 -34.01 -25.89
CA ALA A 6 -14.75 -32.55 -25.76
C ALA A 6 -16.11 -31.88 -25.92
N THR A 7 -17.00 -32.46 -26.73
CA THR A 7 -18.34 -31.90 -26.99
C THR A 7 -19.32 -32.20 -25.85
N GLN A 8 -19.15 -33.33 -25.14
CA GLN A 8 -19.91 -33.64 -23.92
C GLN A 8 -19.44 -32.84 -22.70
N ALA A 9 -18.15 -32.53 -22.61
CA ALA A 9 -17.60 -31.72 -21.51
C ALA A 9 -18.05 -30.24 -21.57
N SER A 10 -18.23 -29.67 -22.76
CA SER A 10 -18.64 -28.27 -22.94
C SER A 10 -20.11 -28.00 -22.56
N THR A 11 -20.95 -29.03 -22.61
CA THR A 11 -22.40 -28.96 -22.31
C THR A 11 -22.76 -29.29 -20.87
N ALA A 12 -21.82 -29.85 -20.08
CA ALA A 12 -22.08 -30.36 -18.73
C ALA A 12 -21.88 -29.37 -17.56
N GLY A 13 -21.66 -28.07 -17.82
CA GLY A 13 -21.55 -27.07 -16.74
C GLY A 13 -20.40 -27.31 -15.73
N GLY A 14 -19.33 -27.98 -16.15
CA GLY A 14 -18.18 -28.30 -15.29
C GLY A 14 -17.15 -27.18 -15.15
N LEU A 15 -16.26 -27.35 -14.14
CA LEU A 15 -15.11 -26.50 -13.84
C LEU A 15 -14.28 -26.21 -15.09
N ARG A 16 -14.17 -24.94 -15.47
CA ARG A 16 -13.31 -24.48 -16.56
C ARG A 16 -11.99 -23.99 -15.97
N ILE A 17 -10.90 -24.66 -16.32
CA ILE A 17 -9.56 -24.18 -16.03
C ILE A 17 -9.12 -23.37 -17.26
N HIS A 18 -9.17 -22.05 -17.13
CA HIS A 18 -8.55 -21.16 -18.10
C HIS A 18 -7.05 -21.08 -17.77
N PRO A 19 -6.15 -21.14 -18.76
CA PRO A 19 -4.80 -20.64 -18.53
C PRO A 19 -4.92 -19.19 -18.11
N GLN A 20 -4.22 -18.82 -17.04
CA GLN A 20 -4.14 -17.45 -16.57
C GLN A 20 -3.67 -16.61 -17.76
N SER A 21 -4.55 -15.80 -18.33
CA SER A 21 -4.15 -14.72 -19.22
C SER A 21 -3.14 -13.92 -18.43
N GLY A 22 -1.87 -13.94 -18.85
CA GLY A 22 -0.83 -13.16 -18.20
C GLY A 22 -1.23 -11.70 -18.26
N GLY A 23 -1.87 -11.20 -17.19
CA GLY A 23 -2.05 -9.79 -16.99
C GLY A 23 -0.65 -9.18 -17.02
N LEU A 24 -0.45 -8.20 -17.87
CA LEU A 24 0.68 -7.31 -17.74
C LEU A 24 0.66 -6.81 -16.30
N LEU A 25 1.68 -7.15 -15.51
CA LEU A 25 1.83 -6.68 -14.14
C LEU A 25 1.95 -5.15 -14.23
N GLN A 26 0.85 -4.43 -14.00
CA GLN A 26 0.81 -2.97 -14.05
C GLN A 26 1.21 -2.41 -12.68
N GLY A 27 2.51 -2.37 -12.42
CA GLY A 27 3.10 -1.70 -11.27
C GLY A 27 3.90 -0.48 -11.70
N GLU A 28 3.94 0.55 -10.86
CA GLU A 28 4.85 1.67 -11.09
C GLU A 28 6.25 1.30 -10.58
N ALA A 29 7.24 1.18 -11.47
CA ALA A 29 8.61 0.96 -11.06
C ALA A 29 9.24 2.25 -10.50
N CYS A 30 10.13 2.09 -9.53
CA CYS A 30 10.96 3.17 -9.01
C CYS A 30 12.39 2.65 -8.92
N HIS A 31 13.26 3.20 -9.76
CA HIS A 31 14.68 2.84 -9.77
C HIS A 31 15.49 4.00 -9.20
N PHE A 32 16.32 3.69 -8.20
CA PHE A 32 17.27 4.61 -7.63
C PHE A 32 18.53 3.88 -7.20
N TYR A 33 19.62 4.62 -7.10
CA TYR A 33 20.84 4.17 -6.47
C TYR A 33 21.33 5.20 -5.46
N VAL A 34 22.03 4.72 -4.44
CA VAL A 34 22.62 5.55 -3.40
C VAL A 34 24.11 5.67 -3.68
N SER A 35 24.61 6.89 -3.74
CA SER A 35 26.04 7.18 -3.74
C SER A 35 26.44 7.82 -2.42
N GLU A 36 27.62 7.46 -1.92
CA GLU A 36 28.15 7.92 -0.64
C GLU A 36 29.55 8.49 -0.87
N GLY A 37 29.90 9.56 -0.16
CA GLY A 37 31.23 10.15 -0.30
C GLY A 37 31.54 11.22 0.75
N THR A 38 32.79 11.64 0.78
CA THR A 38 33.20 12.79 1.58
C THR A 38 32.78 14.08 0.88
N GLN A 39 32.15 14.98 1.61
CA GLN A 39 31.73 16.30 1.15
C GLN A 39 32.28 17.38 2.10
N VAL A 40 32.39 18.62 1.63
CA VAL A 40 32.75 19.77 2.46
C VAL A 40 31.56 20.73 2.49
N VAL A 41 31.06 21.01 3.69
CA VAL A 41 29.94 21.93 3.91
C VAL A 41 30.30 22.97 4.95
N LYS A 42 29.62 24.13 4.90
CA LYS A 42 29.82 25.19 5.89
C LYS A 42 28.92 24.99 7.10
N ILE A 43 29.50 24.62 8.23
CA ILE A 43 28.81 24.52 9.53
C ILE A 43 29.30 25.66 10.41
N SER A 44 28.40 26.55 10.84
CA SER A 44 28.75 27.74 11.63
C SER A 44 29.86 28.60 11.00
N GLY A 45 29.88 28.70 9.67
CA GLY A 45 30.88 29.48 8.92
C GLY A 45 32.23 28.79 8.68
N THR A 46 32.42 27.56 9.17
CA THR A 46 33.66 26.79 8.99
C THR A 46 33.46 25.68 7.97
N ASP A 47 34.38 25.55 7.02
CA ASP A 47 34.42 24.42 6.09
C ASP A 47 34.69 23.14 6.88
N THR A 48 33.71 22.25 6.88
CA THR A 48 33.70 21.03 7.69
C THR A 48 33.52 19.84 6.78
N GLU A 49 34.40 18.85 6.94
CA GLU A 49 34.29 17.58 6.24
C GLU A 49 33.14 16.76 6.83
N VAL A 50 32.25 16.28 5.96
CA VAL A 50 31.07 15.49 6.32
C VAL A 50 30.96 14.30 5.39
N TRP A 51 30.25 13.27 5.84
CA TRP A 51 29.82 12.18 4.97
C TRP A 51 28.49 12.55 4.33
N GLY A 52 28.53 12.69 3.01
CA GLY A 52 27.38 12.99 2.16
C GLY A 52 26.81 11.72 1.54
N VAL A 53 25.50 11.63 1.51
CA VAL A 53 24.74 10.55 0.88
C VAL A 53 23.78 11.16 -0.13
N VAL A 54 23.79 10.66 -1.35
CA VAL A 54 22.93 11.14 -2.44
C VAL A 54 22.11 9.99 -2.98
N MET A 55 20.78 10.16 -2.97
CA MET A 55 19.85 9.27 -3.64
C MET A 55 19.62 9.79 -5.06
N ASN A 56 19.92 8.98 -6.08
CA ASN A 56 19.82 9.34 -7.48
C ASN A 56 18.71 8.51 -8.13
N PHE A 57 17.66 9.16 -8.61
CA PHE A 57 16.54 8.49 -9.29
C PHE A 57 16.77 8.51 -10.80
N THR A 58 16.80 7.32 -11.42
CA THR A 58 17.15 7.18 -12.85
C THR A 58 15.98 7.50 -13.79
N ASP A 59 14.75 7.39 -13.28
CA ASP A 59 13.54 7.55 -14.06
C ASP A 59 12.76 8.83 -13.69
N GLY A 60 13.41 9.73 -12.95
CA GLY A 60 12.80 10.90 -12.33
C GLY A 60 12.22 10.62 -10.94
N ALA A 61 11.69 11.66 -10.31
CA ALA A 61 11.10 11.56 -8.98
C ALA A 61 9.91 10.59 -8.97
N PRO A 62 9.81 9.67 -7.99
CA PRO A 62 8.65 8.82 -7.85
C PRO A 62 7.37 9.64 -7.69
N ALA A 63 6.31 9.26 -8.41
CA ALA A 63 5.00 9.87 -8.23
C ALA A 63 4.46 9.56 -6.81
N GLY A 64 3.72 10.52 -6.23
CA GLY A 64 3.02 10.35 -4.95
C GLY A 64 3.86 10.58 -3.68
N LEU A 65 5.10 11.06 -3.80
CA LEU A 65 5.89 11.42 -2.63
C LEU A 65 5.26 12.59 -1.86
N THR A 66 5.19 12.45 -0.54
CA THR A 66 4.68 13.50 0.38
C THR A 66 5.79 14.31 1.06
N GLY A 67 7.04 13.97 0.77
CA GLY A 67 8.24 14.64 1.25
C GLY A 67 9.47 14.14 0.50
N ASP A 68 10.63 14.69 0.83
CA ASP A 68 11.87 14.33 0.16
C ASP A 68 12.33 12.92 0.57
N PRO A 69 12.69 12.05 -0.39
CA PRO A 69 13.38 10.79 -0.13
C PRO A 69 14.65 11.02 0.67
N GLN A 70 14.95 10.12 1.59
CA GLN A 70 16.18 10.19 2.38
C GLN A 70 16.65 8.82 2.87
N ILE A 71 17.91 8.77 3.28
CA ILE A 71 18.45 7.65 4.04
C ILE A 71 18.40 8.01 5.52
N GLN A 72 17.68 7.24 6.31
CA GLN A 72 17.62 7.40 7.75
C GLN A 72 18.72 6.57 8.42
N ILE A 73 19.39 7.19 9.38
CA ILE A 73 20.45 6.59 10.18
C ILE A 73 20.13 6.82 11.65
N GLU A 74 20.10 5.74 12.42
CA GLU A 74 19.77 5.80 13.84
C GLU A 74 20.76 6.70 14.60
N GLY A 75 20.23 7.61 15.42
CA GLY A 75 21.02 8.56 16.22
C GLY A 75 21.50 9.81 15.47
N TYR A 76 21.15 9.95 14.18
CA TYR A 76 21.50 11.12 13.38
C TYR A 76 20.27 11.78 12.75
N THR A 77 20.37 13.10 12.56
CA THR A 77 19.40 13.92 11.82
C THR A 77 19.97 14.26 10.45
N ALA A 78 19.20 13.98 9.39
CA ALA A 78 19.57 14.34 8.02
C ALA A 78 19.42 15.85 7.80
N THR A 79 20.41 16.45 7.15
CA THR A 79 20.41 17.86 6.74
C THR A 79 20.70 17.93 5.24
N ALA A 80 19.84 18.62 4.49
CA ALA A 80 19.95 18.69 3.05
C ALA A 80 21.30 19.29 2.61
N LEU A 81 21.92 18.66 1.62
CA LEU A 81 22.99 19.25 0.82
C LEU A 81 22.36 20.17 -0.24
N PRO A 82 23.06 21.23 -0.67
CA PRO A 82 22.61 22.05 -1.78
C PRO A 82 22.37 21.19 -3.02
N ALA A 83 21.19 21.31 -3.63
CA ALA A 83 20.82 20.52 -4.80
C ALA A 83 21.84 20.73 -5.93
N THR A 84 22.33 19.64 -6.49
CA THR A 84 23.07 19.65 -7.75
C THR A 84 22.10 19.20 -8.83
N GLU A 85 21.25 20.11 -9.31
CA GLU A 85 20.34 19.80 -10.42
C GLU A 85 21.17 19.55 -11.68
N THR A 86 21.17 18.31 -12.16
CA THR A 86 21.55 17.98 -13.53
C THR A 86 20.28 17.71 -14.32
N GLN A 87 20.28 18.07 -15.61
CA GLN A 87 19.07 18.11 -16.45
C GLN A 87 18.29 16.79 -16.58
N ASP A 88 18.91 15.65 -16.22
CA ASP A 88 18.38 14.31 -16.46
C ASP A 88 18.26 13.42 -15.19
N LEU A 89 18.69 13.88 -14.01
CA LEU A 89 18.70 13.08 -12.78
C LEU A 89 18.11 13.87 -11.60
N VAL A 90 17.04 13.33 -11.00
CA VAL A 90 16.52 13.86 -9.73
C VAL A 90 17.35 13.28 -8.60
N SER A 91 18.02 14.15 -7.85
CA SER A 91 18.93 13.75 -6.78
C SER A 91 18.59 14.43 -5.45
N TYR A 92 18.59 13.66 -4.37
CA TYR A 92 18.40 14.16 -2.99
C TYR A 92 19.65 13.87 -2.18
N GLY A 93 20.36 14.93 -1.79
CA GLY A 93 21.62 14.84 -1.05
C GLY A 93 21.46 15.26 0.41
N TYR A 94 22.10 14.53 1.32
CA TYR A 94 22.09 14.82 2.76
C TYR A 94 23.46 14.60 3.40
N TYR A 95 23.75 15.38 4.44
CA TYR A 95 24.73 15.07 5.46
C TYR A 95 24.05 14.89 6.81
N TYR A 96 24.75 14.31 7.78
CA TYR A 96 24.13 13.84 9.02
C TYR A 96 24.78 14.48 10.24
N LEU A 97 23.94 14.92 11.18
CA LEU A 97 24.36 15.49 12.47
C LEU A 97 23.89 14.59 13.61
N ASP A 98 24.76 14.33 14.58
CA ASP A 98 24.37 13.66 15.82
C ASP A 98 23.54 14.57 16.73
N ASN A 99 23.09 14.04 17.87
CA ASN A 99 22.32 14.79 18.86
C ASN A 99 23.08 15.99 19.50
N ALA A 100 24.41 16.03 19.39
CA ALA A 100 25.25 17.13 19.83
C ALA A 100 25.58 18.12 18.69
N GLY A 101 24.99 17.94 17.50
CA GLY A 101 25.23 18.76 16.32
C GLY A 101 26.58 18.49 15.65
N GLN A 102 27.26 17.37 15.96
CA GLN A 102 28.51 17.00 15.32
C GLN A 102 28.24 16.23 14.03
N PRO A 103 28.99 16.54 12.95
CA PRO A 103 28.80 15.87 11.68
C PRO A 103 29.32 14.43 11.70
N LEU A 104 28.57 13.55 11.03
CA LEU A 104 29.01 12.20 10.72
C LEU A 104 30.13 12.25 9.68
N THR A 105 31.32 11.73 10.03
CA THR A 105 32.45 11.61 9.10
C THR A 105 32.41 10.30 8.32
N ALA A 106 33.07 10.23 7.16
CA ALA A 106 33.09 9.03 6.34
C ALA A 106 33.69 7.82 7.09
N LYS A 107 34.72 8.06 7.92
CA LYS A 107 35.34 7.05 8.77
C LYS A 107 34.36 6.46 9.79
N GLN A 108 33.48 7.27 10.36
CA GLN A 108 32.46 6.79 11.29
C GLN A 108 31.35 6.05 10.53
N ALA A 109 30.90 6.59 9.40
CA ALA A 109 29.81 6.03 8.60
C ALA A 109 30.10 4.63 8.05
N GLN A 110 31.36 4.32 7.72
CA GLN A 110 31.78 2.98 7.31
C GLN A 110 31.52 1.90 8.37
N ASN A 111 31.46 2.25 9.65
CA ASN A 111 31.18 1.31 10.73
C ASN A 111 29.68 1.15 11.02
N ILE A 112 28.82 1.94 10.38
CA ILE A 112 27.37 1.84 10.49
C ILE A 112 26.93 0.84 9.42
N ALA A 113 26.50 -0.35 9.83
CA ALA A 113 26.03 -1.37 8.88
C ALA A 113 24.59 -1.12 8.42
N GLN A 114 23.73 -0.64 9.32
CA GLN A 114 22.30 -0.49 9.08
C GLN A 114 21.95 0.92 8.62
N ARG A 115 21.23 1.00 7.49
CA ARG A 115 20.66 2.23 6.91
C ARG A 115 19.24 1.93 6.47
N THR A 116 18.35 2.89 6.54
CA THR A 116 16.95 2.74 6.11
C THR A 116 16.65 3.71 5.00
N VAL A 117 16.22 3.21 3.84
CA VAL A 117 15.67 4.08 2.79
C VAL A 117 14.26 4.48 3.18
N VAL A 118 13.97 5.78 3.16
CA VAL A 118 12.65 6.34 3.43
C VAL A 118 12.14 7.03 2.17
N LEU A 119 11.08 6.47 1.60
CA LEU A 119 10.30 7.08 0.51
C LEU A 119 8.93 7.47 1.09
N PRO A 120 8.72 8.72 1.51
CA PRO A 120 7.51 9.10 2.23
C PRO A 120 6.30 9.22 1.31
N GLY A 121 5.16 8.65 1.71
CA GLY A 121 3.88 8.77 0.99
C GLY A 121 3.65 7.76 -0.13
N MET A 122 4.56 6.80 -0.33
CA MET A 122 4.40 5.77 -1.36
C MET A 122 3.12 4.96 -1.15
N GLN A 123 2.35 4.78 -2.23
CA GLN A 123 1.13 3.98 -2.24
C GLN A 123 1.47 2.49 -2.45
N ILE A 124 1.16 1.66 -1.45
CA ILE A 124 1.43 0.22 -1.44
C ILE A 124 0.65 -0.54 -2.53
N LEU A 125 -0.48 0.02 -2.97
CA LEU A 125 -1.31 -0.60 -4.03
C LEU A 125 -0.66 -0.50 -5.40
N SER A 126 0.11 0.56 -5.65
CA SER A 126 0.81 0.77 -6.92
C SER A 126 2.18 0.10 -6.96
N ARG A 127 2.73 -0.28 -5.79
CA ARG A 127 4.10 -0.82 -5.60
C ARG A 127 4.09 -1.92 -4.55
N GLN A 128 4.13 -3.17 -5.01
CA GLN A 128 3.85 -4.35 -4.18
C GLN A 128 5.07 -5.25 -3.99
N ASP A 129 6.24 -4.81 -4.47
CA ASP A 129 7.50 -5.48 -4.24
C ASP A 129 8.67 -4.49 -4.14
N ALA A 130 9.74 -4.95 -3.49
CA ALA A 130 11.01 -4.24 -3.45
C ALA A 130 12.16 -5.23 -3.57
N ILE A 131 13.14 -4.90 -4.41
CA ILE A 131 14.40 -5.62 -4.52
C ILE A 131 15.55 -4.63 -4.38
N SER A 132 16.62 -5.05 -3.72
CA SER A 132 17.85 -4.29 -3.61
C SER A 132 19.01 -5.11 -4.16
N THR A 133 19.88 -4.42 -4.89
CA THR A 133 21.10 -4.94 -5.49
C THR A 133 22.25 -4.05 -5.07
N VAL A 134 23.39 -4.66 -4.73
CA VAL A 134 24.60 -3.96 -4.34
C VAL A 134 25.76 -4.45 -5.21
N HIS A 135 26.53 -3.51 -5.72
CA HIS A 135 27.89 -3.74 -6.20
C HIS A 135 28.83 -2.72 -5.58
N LEU A 136 30.12 -3.04 -5.58
CA LEU A 136 31.19 -2.18 -5.08
C LEU A 136 32.09 -1.82 -6.24
N THR A 137 32.34 -0.52 -6.42
CA THR A 137 33.37 0.02 -7.32
C THR A 137 34.62 0.37 -6.50
N ARG A 138 35.80 0.16 -7.10
CA ARG A 138 37.08 0.56 -6.52
C ARG A 138 37.96 1.21 -7.59
N ASN A 139 38.72 2.22 -7.18
CA ASN A 139 39.53 3.09 -8.05
C ASN A 139 38.68 3.94 -9.00
N GLU A 140 37.50 4.39 -8.57
CA GLU A 140 36.70 5.34 -9.37
C GLU A 140 37.30 6.76 -9.35
N ASP A 141 38.02 7.12 -8.29
CA ASP A 141 38.78 8.36 -8.20
C ASP A 141 40.13 8.13 -7.51
N ILE A 142 41.21 8.42 -8.23
CA ILE A 142 42.60 8.44 -7.69
C ILE A 142 43.24 9.82 -7.84
N GLY A 143 42.44 10.89 -7.98
CA GLY A 143 42.89 12.25 -8.25
C GLY A 143 42.95 12.60 -9.75
N GLY A 144 42.07 12.01 -10.58
CA GLY A 144 42.02 12.28 -12.02
C GLY A 144 41.18 11.27 -12.80
N ALA A 145 40.99 11.52 -14.11
CA ALA A 145 40.22 10.63 -14.98
C ALA A 145 40.90 9.27 -15.14
N ILE A 146 40.22 8.20 -14.72
CA ILE A 146 40.61 6.81 -14.92
C ILE A 146 39.93 6.24 -16.16
N ASN A 147 40.66 5.40 -16.90
CA ASN A 147 40.09 4.65 -18.01
C ASN A 147 39.16 3.54 -17.46
N PRO A 148 37.88 3.45 -17.89
CA PRO A 148 36.87 2.55 -17.31
C PRO A 148 37.28 1.09 -17.06
N PRO A 149 38.13 0.43 -17.88
CA PRO A 149 38.61 -0.93 -17.60
C PRO A 149 39.47 -1.08 -16.34
N PHE A 150 39.95 0.02 -15.75
CA PHE A 150 40.73 0.01 -14.50
C PHE A 150 39.88 0.29 -13.25
N ILE A 151 38.58 0.55 -13.43
CA ILE A 151 37.60 0.59 -12.35
C ILE A 151 37.19 -0.85 -12.08
N PHE A 152 37.48 -1.32 -10.86
CA PHE A 152 37.10 -2.67 -10.46
C PHE A 152 35.68 -2.63 -9.89
N THR A 153 34.75 -3.33 -10.55
CA THR A 153 33.37 -3.47 -10.08
C THR A 153 33.12 -4.92 -9.68
N THR A 154 32.58 -5.16 -8.49
CA THR A 154 32.12 -6.51 -8.11
C THR A 154 30.90 -6.89 -8.94
N PRO A 155 30.60 -8.19 -9.12
CA PRO A 155 29.29 -8.60 -9.60
C PRO A 155 28.18 -8.04 -8.71
N ASP A 156 27.01 -7.83 -9.30
CA ASP A 156 25.81 -7.49 -8.57
C ASP A 156 25.41 -8.61 -7.61
N VAL A 157 25.18 -8.25 -6.34
CA VAL A 157 24.64 -9.14 -5.33
C VAL A 157 23.26 -8.62 -4.93
N SER A 158 22.23 -9.44 -5.10
CA SER A 158 20.85 -9.10 -4.76
C SER A 158 20.29 -10.05 -3.72
N PHE A 159 19.23 -9.62 -3.03
CA PHE A 159 18.42 -10.55 -2.24
C PHE A 159 17.75 -11.57 -3.16
N GLY A 160 17.80 -12.85 -2.79
CA GLY A 160 17.29 -13.95 -3.63
C GLY A 160 15.78 -13.91 -3.85
N ASN A 161 15.02 -13.25 -2.95
CA ASN A 161 13.58 -13.05 -3.08
C ASN A 161 13.26 -11.55 -2.88
N PRO A 162 12.40 -10.95 -3.73
CA PRO A 162 11.82 -9.65 -3.46
C PRO A 162 11.06 -9.63 -2.14
N LEU A 163 11.06 -8.48 -1.47
CA LEU A 163 10.19 -8.24 -0.34
C LEU A 163 8.77 -7.98 -0.85
N HIS A 164 7.80 -8.71 -0.32
CA HIS A 164 6.37 -8.43 -0.53
C HIS A 164 5.78 -7.86 0.76
N PRO A 165 5.30 -6.62 0.77
CA PRO A 165 4.71 -6.05 1.96
C PRO A 165 3.32 -6.65 2.21
N THR A 166 3.04 -7.06 3.44
CA THR A 166 1.67 -7.34 3.91
C THR A 166 1.41 -6.42 5.08
N VAL A 167 0.52 -5.44 4.89
CA VAL A 167 0.09 -4.53 5.96
C VAL A 167 -1.15 -5.11 6.61
N ARG A 168 -1.10 -5.35 7.92
CA ARG A 168 -2.28 -5.74 8.71
C ARG A 168 -2.63 -4.64 9.68
N SER A 169 -3.87 -4.21 9.70
CA SER A 169 -4.39 -3.26 10.67
C SER A 169 -5.60 -3.82 11.40
N GLN A 170 -5.49 -3.82 12.73
CA GLN A 170 -6.60 -4.10 13.66
C GLN A 170 -7.11 -2.82 14.32
N GLN A 171 -6.63 -1.65 13.87
CA GLN A 171 -7.10 -0.38 14.41
C GLN A 171 -8.56 -0.20 14.05
N VAL A 172 -9.39 0.07 15.06
CA VAL A 172 -10.81 0.35 14.86
C VAL A 172 -10.97 1.65 14.10
N LEU A 173 -11.70 1.60 13.00
CA LEU A 173 -12.07 2.73 12.16
C LEU A 173 -13.59 2.79 12.04
N ASN A 174 -14.20 3.86 12.53
CA ASN A 174 -15.61 4.12 12.31
C ASN A 174 -15.84 4.67 10.90
N ILE A 175 -16.43 3.86 10.01
CA ILE A 175 -16.76 4.22 8.63
C ILE A 175 -17.70 5.43 8.58
N ALA A 176 -18.51 5.66 9.62
CA ALA A 176 -19.41 6.80 9.66
C ALA A 176 -18.69 8.15 9.70
N THR A 177 -17.42 8.20 10.12
CA THR A 177 -16.65 9.45 10.17
C THR A 177 -15.90 9.75 8.87
N LEU A 178 -15.87 8.82 7.91
CA LEU A 178 -15.12 8.99 6.66
C LEU A 178 -15.80 9.99 5.72
N GLY A 179 -15.02 10.88 5.11
CA GLY A 179 -15.53 11.91 4.19
C GLY A 179 -16.24 13.08 4.88
N ALA A 180 -16.30 13.09 6.22
CA ALA A 180 -16.59 14.29 6.99
C ALA A 180 -15.30 15.10 7.14
N GLY A 181 -15.37 16.44 7.09
CA GLY A 181 -14.21 17.31 7.36
C GLY A 181 -13.73 17.29 8.82
N GLY A 182 -13.94 16.20 9.56
CA GLY A 182 -13.65 16.03 10.98
C GLY A 182 -14.00 14.63 11.50
N SER A 183 -13.97 14.43 12.81
CA SER A 183 -14.24 13.14 13.48
C SER A 183 -15.71 12.85 13.75
N GLN A 184 -16.63 13.68 13.26
CA GLN A 184 -18.06 13.54 13.52
C GLN A 184 -18.69 12.52 12.56
N PRO A 185 -19.48 11.55 13.05
CA PRO A 185 -20.23 10.65 12.21
C PRO A 185 -21.21 11.38 11.28
N VAL A 186 -21.36 10.89 10.05
CA VAL A 186 -22.27 11.43 9.04
C VAL A 186 -23.36 10.40 8.76
N THR A 187 -24.62 10.84 8.78
CA THR A 187 -25.75 9.99 8.41
C THR A 187 -25.96 9.99 6.88
N ARG A 188 -25.90 8.83 6.24
CA ARG A 188 -26.12 8.66 4.78
C ARG A 188 -26.49 7.21 4.43
N SER A 189 -26.72 6.92 3.16
CA SER A 189 -27.01 5.53 2.73
C SER A 189 -25.82 4.61 2.95
N LEU A 190 -26.10 3.30 3.10
CA LEU A 190 -25.06 2.28 3.23
C LEU A 190 -24.10 2.32 2.02
N ASP A 191 -24.66 2.41 0.82
CA ASP A 191 -23.88 2.60 -0.42
C ASP A 191 -22.94 3.81 -0.36
N ALA A 192 -23.40 4.96 0.17
CA ALA A 192 -22.57 6.15 0.30
C ALA A 192 -21.49 6.02 1.39
N HIS A 193 -21.75 5.27 2.47
CA HIS A 193 -20.73 4.92 3.47
C HIS A 193 -19.64 4.03 2.88
N LEU A 194 -20.02 2.98 2.15
CA LEU A 194 -19.09 2.08 1.48
C LEU A 194 -18.30 2.82 0.39
N THR A 195 -18.95 3.68 -0.37
CA THR A 195 -18.29 4.56 -1.35
C THR A 195 -17.23 5.43 -0.67
N ALA A 196 -17.53 6.04 0.47
CA ALA A 196 -16.54 6.84 1.20
C ALA A 196 -15.37 6.01 1.76
N LEU A 197 -15.64 4.78 2.22
CA LEU A 197 -14.61 3.83 2.65
C LEU A 197 -13.65 3.51 1.50
N PHE A 198 -14.17 3.05 0.37
CA PHE A 198 -13.31 2.69 -0.77
C PHE A 198 -12.65 3.90 -1.42
N SER A 199 -13.31 5.08 -1.43
CA SER A 199 -12.67 6.33 -1.88
C SER A 199 -11.48 6.72 -1.00
N ALA A 200 -11.57 6.52 0.31
CA ALA A 200 -10.46 6.76 1.22
C ALA A 200 -9.34 5.73 1.03
N LEU A 201 -9.71 4.47 0.81
CA LEU A 201 -8.77 3.36 0.61
C LEU A 201 -7.97 3.49 -0.69
N PHE A 202 -8.63 3.91 -1.77
CA PHE A 202 -8.03 4.14 -3.09
C PHE A 202 -7.67 5.60 -3.36
N ALA A 203 -7.58 6.42 -2.30
CA ALA A 203 -7.12 7.80 -2.42
C ALA A 203 -5.69 7.87 -3.01
N GLN A 204 -5.30 9.07 -3.47
CA GLN A 204 -3.99 9.32 -4.10
C GLN A 204 -3.81 8.65 -5.48
N SER A 205 -4.90 8.60 -6.26
CA SER A 205 -4.86 8.26 -7.70
C SER A 205 -4.49 6.81 -8.05
N PHE A 206 -4.81 5.84 -7.18
CA PHE A 206 -4.77 4.43 -7.62
C PHE A 206 -5.81 4.20 -8.72
N SER A 207 -5.38 3.59 -9.83
CA SER A 207 -6.20 3.28 -11.00
C SER A 207 -5.96 1.83 -11.43
N GLY A 208 -6.98 1.18 -11.98
CA GLY A 208 -6.88 -0.19 -12.47
C GLY A 208 -7.49 -1.23 -11.53
N ASP A 209 -7.05 -2.47 -11.71
CA ASP A 209 -7.70 -3.64 -11.12
C ASP A 209 -7.20 -3.92 -9.72
N SER A 210 -8.11 -4.23 -8.81
CA SER A 210 -7.81 -4.68 -7.44
C SER A 210 -8.59 -5.93 -7.11
N THR A 211 -7.96 -6.91 -6.47
CA THR A 211 -8.66 -8.11 -6.01
C THR A 211 -9.01 -7.98 -4.53
N LEU A 212 -10.31 -7.99 -4.23
CA LEU A 212 -10.87 -7.77 -2.90
C LEU A 212 -11.55 -9.04 -2.38
N GLN A 213 -11.38 -9.31 -1.09
CA GLN A 213 -12.17 -10.26 -0.33
C GLN A 213 -12.80 -9.48 0.85
N ILE A 214 -14.09 -9.69 1.09
CA ILE A 214 -14.82 -8.94 2.13
C ILE A 214 -15.66 -9.90 2.97
N ASN A 215 -15.55 -9.80 4.28
CA ASN A 215 -16.49 -10.41 5.22
C ASN A 215 -17.32 -9.31 5.90
N VAL A 216 -18.61 -9.56 6.08
CA VAL A 216 -19.50 -8.66 6.80
C VAL A 216 -20.17 -9.41 7.95
N THR A 217 -20.02 -8.87 9.15
CA THR A 217 -20.66 -9.36 10.37
C THR A 217 -21.55 -8.27 10.95
N TYR A 218 -22.76 -8.63 11.35
CA TYR A 218 -23.64 -7.75 12.10
C TYR A 218 -23.49 -8.05 13.58
N LEU A 219 -23.14 -7.04 14.37
CA LEU A 219 -23.08 -7.12 15.83
C LEU A 219 -24.28 -6.37 16.40
N TYR A 220 -24.92 -6.93 17.42
CA TYR A 220 -25.91 -6.22 18.23
C TYR A 220 -25.83 -6.64 19.70
N THR A 221 -26.49 -5.88 20.57
CA THR A 221 -26.49 -6.15 22.01
C THR A 221 -27.88 -6.59 22.48
N LEU A 222 -27.93 -7.54 23.41
CA LEU A 222 -29.20 -8.02 23.98
C LEU A 222 -29.82 -7.01 24.96
N ALA A 223 -28.98 -6.26 25.67
CA ALA A 223 -29.38 -5.23 26.62
C ALA A 223 -28.28 -4.18 26.78
N ASP A 224 -28.65 -2.95 27.13
CA ASP A 224 -27.71 -1.82 27.30
C ASP A 224 -26.65 -2.08 28.39
N ALA A 225 -26.94 -2.97 29.35
CA ALA A 225 -25.99 -3.38 30.38
C ALA A 225 -24.96 -4.42 29.89
N LEU A 226 -25.11 -4.98 28.68
CA LEU A 226 -24.31 -6.07 28.13
C LEU A 226 -23.47 -5.65 26.90
N THR A 227 -23.05 -4.39 26.84
CA THR A 227 -22.26 -3.82 25.73
C THR A 227 -20.93 -4.53 25.48
N GLY A 228 -20.36 -5.23 26.48
CA GLY A 228 -19.14 -6.02 26.33
C GLY A 228 -19.32 -7.43 25.74
N MET A 229 -20.56 -7.84 25.44
CA MET A 229 -20.87 -9.17 24.89
C MET A 229 -21.83 -9.05 23.70
N PRO A 230 -21.41 -8.44 22.58
CA PRO A 230 -22.23 -8.37 21.39
C PRO A 230 -22.49 -9.77 20.82
N VAL A 231 -23.65 -9.95 20.20
CA VAL A 231 -24.03 -11.17 19.47
C VAL A 231 -23.60 -11.01 18.01
N PRO A 232 -22.65 -11.82 17.51
CA PRO A 232 -22.24 -11.76 16.12
C PRO A 232 -23.15 -12.60 15.21
N LEU A 233 -23.59 -11.99 14.12
CA LEU A 233 -24.33 -12.66 13.06
C LEU A 233 -23.58 -12.52 11.73
N PRO A 234 -23.24 -13.63 11.04
CA PRO A 234 -22.65 -13.55 9.71
C PRO A 234 -23.69 -13.03 8.72
N VAL A 235 -23.32 -11.99 7.96
CA VAL A 235 -24.19 -11.38 6.95
C VAL A 235 -23.83 -11.91 5.57
N LEU A 236 -22.56 -11.75 5.20
CA LEU A 236 -22.06 -12.00 3.86
C LEU A 236 -20.58 -12.35 3.89
N VAL A 237 -20.17 -13.23 2.97
CA VAL A 237 -18.78 -13.44 2.58
C VAL A 237 -18.68 -13.23 1.07
N MET A 238 -17.88 -12.25 0.66
CA MET A 238 -17.49 -12.04 -0.72
C MET A 238 -16.13 -12.72 -0.95
N PRO A 239 -16.05 -13.80 -1.75
CA PRO A 239 -14.78 -14.43 -2.08
C PRO A 239 -13.88 -13.46 -2.88
N PRO A 240 -12.58 -13.74 -3.02
CA PRO A 240 -11.68 -12.92 -3.84
C PRO A 240 -12.28 -12.60 -5.21
N MET A 241 -12.54 -11.32 -5.44
CA MET A 241 -13.16 -10.80 -6.65
C MET A 241 -12.34 -9.61 -7.16
N THR A 242 -12.01 -9.65 -8.46
CA THR A 242 -11.34 -8.53 -9.12
C THR A 242 -12.36 -7.44 -9.46
N VAL A 243 -12.07 -6.22 -9.04
CA VAL A 243 -12.83 -5.01 -9.34
C VAL A 243 -11.94 -3.99 -10.03
N ASN A 244 -12.50 -3.24 -10.96
CA ASN A 244 -11.81 -2.15 -11.62
C ASN A 244 -12.15 -0.84 -10.90
N VAL A 245 -11.14 -0.20 -10.30
CA VAL A 245 -11.32 0.95 -9.40
C VAL A 245 -11.75 2.20 -10.16
N ASP A 246 -11.27 2.39 -11.38
CA ASP A 246 -11.53 3.55 -12.23
C ASP A 246 -12.72 3.37 -13.18
N GLY A 247 -13.26 2.15 -13.29
CA GLY A 247 -14.40 1.82 -14.16
C GLY A 247 -14.09 1.87 -15.66
N ASN A 248 -12.80 1.93 -16.03
CA ASN A 248 -12.35 2.08 -17.42
C ASN A 248 -12.19 0.75 -18.14
N ASP A 249 -12.07 -0.37 -17.41
CA ASP A 249 -12.03 -1.71 -18.00
C ASP A 249 -13.45 -2.31 -18.08
N PRO A 250 -14.07 -2.41 -19.28
CA PRO A 250 -15.40 -2.97 -19.44
C PRO A 250 -15.46 -4.49 -19.23
N SER A 251 -14.33 -5.18 -19.15
CA SER A 251 -14.23 -6.63 -18.94
C SER A 251 -14.21 -7.03 -17.46
N VAL A 252 -14.04 -6.06 -16.56
CA VAL A 252 -13.96 -6.25 -15.11
C VAL A 252 -15.11 -5.52 -14.43
N THR A 253 -15.59 -6.04 -13.30
CA THR A 253 -16.71 -5.41 -12.58
C THR A 253 -16.26 -4.05 -12.02
N PRO A 254 -16.97 -2.94 -12.30
CA PRO A 254 -16.63 -1.65 -11.72
C PRO A 254 -16.78 -1.64 -10.20
N LEU A 255 -15.89 -0.92 -9.50
CA LEU A 255 -15.93 -0.79 -8.04
C LEU A 255 -17.29 -0.30 -7.53
N ALA A 256 -17.90 0.68 -8.21
CA ALA A 256 -19.22 1.21 -7.87
C ALA A 256 -20.32 0.13 -7.94
N GLN A 257 -20.22 -0.80 -8.90
CA GLN A 257 -21.16 -1.90 -9.01
C GLN A 257 -20.98 -2.90 -7.86
N MET A 258 -19.74 -3.22 -7.48
CA MET A 258 -19.46 -4.07 -6.31
C MET A 258 -20.00 -3.45 -5.03
N ILE A 259 -19.82 -2.15 -4.81
CA ILE A 259 -20.36 -1.41 -3.66
C ILE A 259 -21.90 -1.50 -3.63
N SER A 260 -22.56 -1.27 -4.76
CA SER A 260 -24.01 -1.36 -4.86
C SER A 260 -24.54 -2.77 -4.55
N GLN A 261 -23.87 -3.80 -5.08
CA GLN A 261 -24.21 -5.21 -4.81
C GLN A 261 -24.00 -5.58 -3.34
N LEU A 262 -22.89 -5.14 -2.74
CA LEU A 262 -22.59 -5.32 -1.31
C LEU A 262 -23.67 -4.65 -0.44
N SER A 263 -24.02 -3.40 -0.74
CA SER A 263 -25.07 -2.67 -0.02
C SER A 263 -26.44 -3.35 -0.15
N SER A 264 -26.79 -3.83 -1.34
CA SER A 264 -28.06 -4.56 -1.56
C SER A 264 -28.08 -5.85 -0.75
N ALA A 265 -27.02 -6.66 -0.82
CA ALA A 265 -26.95 -7.94 -0.13
C ALA A 265 -27.10 -7.80 1.40
N VAL A 266 -26.48 -6.78 1.99
CA VAL A 266 -26.63 -6.47 3.42
C VAL A 266 -28.07 -6.06 3.74
N THR A 267 -28.69 -5.25 2.87
CA THR A 267 -30.08 -4.80 3.05
C THR A 267 -31.07 -5.95 2.92
N ASP A 268 -30.88 -6.83 1.93
CA ASP A 268 -31.71 -8.01 1.69
C ASP A 268 -31.61 -9.00 2.85
N TRP A 269 -30.40 -9.20 3.39
CA TRP A 269 -30.19 -9.98 4.60
C TRP A 269 -30.94 -9.38 5.80
N ALA A 270 -30.80 -8.08 6.03
CA ALA A 270 -31.50 -7.40 7.13
C ALA A 270 -33.03 -7.50 6.96
N GLN A 271 -33.54 -7.39 5.73
CA GLN A 271 -34.96 -7.56 5.42
C GLN A 271 -35.47 -8.98 5.71
N ALA A 272 -34.66 -9.99 5.40
CA ALA A 272 -35.02 -11.39 5.60
C ALA A 272 -35.00 -11.82 7.07
N TYR A 273 -34.04 -11.32 7.86
CA TYR A 273 -33.80 -11.80 9.22
C TYR A 273 -34.20 -10.83 10.32
N GLN A 274 -34.36 -9.54 10.01
CA GLN A 274 -34.79 -8.47 10.93
C GLN A 274 -34.07 -8.53 12.29
N PRO A 275 -32.73 -8.48 12.33
CA PRO A 275 -32.00 -8.54 13.60
C PRO A 275 -32.34 -7.33 14.49
N SER A 276 -32.10 -7.44 15.80
CA SER A 276 -32.25 -6.29 16.71
C SER A 276 -31.30 -5.15 16.34
N ALA A 277 -31.83 -3.92 16.28
CA ALA A 277 -31.03 -2.71 16.05
C ALA A 277 -30.34 -2.15 17.31
N ARG A 278 -30.52 -2.79 18.48
CA ARG A 278 -30.01 -2.27 19.76
C ARG A 278 -28.47 -2.31 19.80
N GLY A 279 -27.86 -1.12 19.81
CA GLY A 279 -26.41 -0.97 19.83
C GLY A 279 -25.74 -1.67 18.64
N ALA A 280 -26.42 -1.70 17.49
CA ALA A 280 -26.01 -2.52 16.38
C ALA A 280 -25.00 -1.82 15.46
N GLN A 281 -24.10 -2.62 14.90
CA GLN A 281 -23.09 -2.18 13.94
C GLN A 281 -22.77 -3.26 12.93
N LEU A 282 -22.42 -2.84 11.72
CA LEU A 282 -21.77 -3.69 10.73
C LEU A 282 -20.26 -3.64 10.94
N VAL A 283 -19.62 -4.80 10.95
CA VAL A 283 -18.17 -4.94 10.97
C VAL A 283 -17.73 -5.53 9.63
N PHE A 284 -16.82 -4.83 8.97
CA PHE A 284 -16.25 -5.23 7.69
C PHE A 284 -14.80 -5.67 7.89
N GLU A 285 -14.49 -6.85 7.36
CA GLU A 285 -13.11 -7.29 7.16
C GLU A 285 -12.82 -7.19 5.67
N VAL A 286 -11.78 -6.43 5.29
CA VAL A 286 -11.41 -6.21 3.90
C VAL A 286 -9.97 -6.67 3.71
N THR A 287 -9.79 -7.69 2.88
CA THR A 287 -8.47 -8.13 2.43
C THR A 287 -8.29 -7.77 0.96
N MET A 288 -7.21 -7.08 0.66
CA MET A 288 -6.76 -6.79 -0.69
C MET A 288 -5.60 -7.69 -1.04
N MET A 289 -5.69 -8.34 -2.20
CA MET A 289 -4.65 -9.22 -2.71
C MET A 289 -3.75 -8.45 -3.68
N SER A 290 -2.47 -8.79 -3.65
CA SER A 290 -1.49 -8.41 -4.67
C SER A 290 -1.95 -8.89 -6.05
N ASN A 291 -1.90 -7.97 -7.01
CA ASN A 291 -2.12 -8.21 -8.43
C ASN A 291 -0.79 -8.21 -9.23
N LEU A 292 0.35 -7.96 -8.56
CA LEU A 292 1.69 -7.93 -9.15
C LEU A 292 2.52 -9.20 -8.87
N THR A 293 1.93 -10.20 -8.21
CA THR A 293 2.59 -11.49 -7.91
C THR A 293 1.92 -12.63 -8.67
N GLN A 294 2.71 -13.63 -9.09
CA GLN A 294 2.18 -14.80 -9.82
C GLN A 294 1.09 -15.55 -9.04
N ASN A 295 1.17 -15.54 -7.71
CA ASN A 295 0.13 -16.06 -6.82
C ASN A 295 -0.53 -14.89 -6.08
N PRO A 296 -1.87 -14.86 -5.93
CA PRO A 296 -2.55 -13.88 -5.08
C PRO A 296 -2.03 -13.99 -3.65
N MET A 297 -1.46 -12.91 -3.12
CA MET A 297 -0.98 -12.81 -1.74
C MET A 297 -1.65 -11.63 -1.04
N PRO A 298 -2.05 -11.74 0.24
CA PRO A 298 -2.59 -10.59 0.97
C PRO A 298 -1.59 -9.42 1.01
N LEU A 299 -1.98 -8.28 0.48
CA LEU A 299 -1.23 -7.03 0.46
C LEU A 299 -1.65 -6.13 1.64
N LEU A 300 -2.97 -6.02 1.84
CA LEU A 300 -3.57 -5.24 2.91
C LEU A 300 -4.69 -6.04 3.56
N ASP A 301 -4.73 -6.06 4.89
CA ASP A 301 -5.73 -6.77 5.68
C ASP A 301 -6.27 -5.84 6.78
N LEU A 302 -7.54 -5.47 6.66
CA LEU A 302 -8.24 -4.54 7.54
C LEU A 302 -9.36 -5.28 8.27
N THR A 303 -9.30 -5.40 9.59
CA THR A 303 -10.26 -6.20 10.40
C THR A 303 -11.07 -5.38 11.41
N GLY A 304 -10.84 -4.07 11.49
CA GLY A 304 -11.47 -3.16 12.46
C GLY A 304 -12.41 -2.12 11.85
N LEU A 305 -13.02 -2.38 10.69
CA LEU A 305 -13.86 -1.39 10.01
C LEU A 305 -15.30 -1.49 10.53
N GLU A 306 -15.76 -0.50 11.29
CA GLU A 306 -17.06 -0.54 11.96
C GLU A 306 -18.01 0.54 11.42
N LEU A 307 -19.28 0.20 11.23
CA LEU A 307 -20.34 1.13 10.83
C LEU A 307 -21.56 0.96 11.74
N PRO A 308 -21.76 1.87 12.71
CA PRO A 308 -22.97 1.87 13.51
C PRO A 308 -24.21 2.07 12.64
N VAL A 309 -25.23 1.23 12.83
CA VAL A 309 -26.40 1.21 11.92
C VAL A 309 -27.29 2.45 12.06
N GLU A 310 -27.18 3.17 13.18
CA GLU A 310 -27.89 4.43 13.43
C GLU A 310 -27.50 5.55 12.44
N TYR A 311 -26.33 5.44 11.81
CA TYR A 311 -25.88 6.39 10.79
C TYR A 311 -26.32 6.00 9.37
N ILE A 312 -27.00 4.86 9.20
CA ILE A 312 -27.48 4.40 7.89
C ILE A 312 -28.90 4.90 7.64
N VAL A 313 -29.10 5.60 6.51
CA VAL A 313 -30.43 6.05 6.04
C VAL A 313 -30.72 5.62 4.59
N PRO A 314 -31.87 4.98 4.29
CA PRO A 314 -32.89 4.52 5.24
C PRO A 314 -32.32 3.48 6.22
N SER A 315 -32.90 3.42 7.43
CA SER A 315 -32.46 2.47 8.45
C SER A 315 -32.59 1.04 7.93
N LEU A 316 -31.62 0.20 8.28
CA LEU A 316 -31.69 -1.22 7.94
C LEU A 316 -32.91 -1.85 8.61
N PRO A 317 -33.65 -2.74 7.92
CA PRO A 317 -34.76 -3.47 8.53
C PRO A 317 -34.29 -4.25 9.77
N SER A 318 -35.04 -4.12 10.87
CA SER A 318 -34.68 -4.68 12.18
C SER A 318 -35.93 -4.95 13.01
N ASP A 319 -35.87 -5.94 13.90
CA ASP A 319 -36.87 -6.11 14.95
C ASP A 319 -36.74 -5.00 16.00
N HIS A 320 -37.90 -4.52 16.49
CA HIS A 320 -38.04 -3.48 17.51
C HIS A 320 -37.67 -3.97 18.92
#